data_AF-A0A431KW15-F1
#
_entry.id   AF-A0A431KW15-F1
#
_cell.length_a   1.000
_cell.length_b   1.000
_cell.length_c   1.000
_cell.angle_alpha   90.00
_cell.angle_beta   90.00
_cell.angle_gamma   90.00
#
_symmetry.space_group_name_H-M   'P 1'
#
loop_
_entity.id
_entity.type
_entity.pdbx_description
1 polymer ?
#
loop_
_entity_poly.entity_id
_entity_poly.type
_entity_poly.pdbx_seq_one_letter_code
_entity_poly.pdbx_strand_id
1 'polypeptide(L)'
;MILNELEYARANARIAMLKSRCDLMRRRVADPYKAAAAEIEIDRLEIRIAELTNQVRAYYRVVDRSAVVQNMSASFTQALIDIPTRLIERRIRVGWSQYDLAKACGQTRQVISGYERSRYASVSLKRLIAIDFVLRTEEIRRFGARGKEKLGMDAILGSDGIACPFRAADQDFEGKDER
;
A
#
# COMPACT_ATOMS: atom_id res chain seq x y z
N MET A 1 -10.09 -6.95 -19.21
CA MET A 1 -9.31 -6.27 -18.15
C MET A 1 -8.14 -7.17 -17.82
N ILE A 2 -6.92 -6.63 -17.72
CA ILE A 2 -5.70 -7.40 -17.42
C ILE A 2 -5.47 -7.32 -15.91
N LEU A 3 -5.32 -8.47 -15.26
CA LEU A 3 -5.25 -8.60 -13.80
C LEU A 3 -3.87 -9.03 -13.29
N ASN A 4 -3.07 -9.67 -14.15
CA ASN A 4 -1.78 -10.24 -13.76
C ASN A 4 -0.72 -10.10 -14.86
N GLU A 5 0.53 -10.40 -14.50
CA GLU A 5 1.69 -10.26 -15.37
C GLU A 5 1.67 -11.22 -16.57
N LEU A 6 1.14 -12.42 -16.37
CA LEU A 6 1.00 -13.40 -17.45
C LEU A 6 0.00 -12.93 -18.52
N GLU A 7 -1.13 -12.37 -18.09
CA GLU A 7 -2.13 -11.76 -18.96
C GLU A 7 -1.57 -10.53 -19.68
N TYR A 8 -0.75 -9.73 -19.00
CA TYR A 8 -0.05 -8.60 -19.60
C TYR A 8 0.89 -9.04 -20.73
N ALA A 9 1.73 -10.06 -20.48
CA ALA A 9 2.64 -10.61 -21.49
C ALA A 9 1.87 -11.17 -22.70
N ARG A 10 0.79 -11.93 -22.45
CA ARG A 10 -0.10 -12.46 -23.50
C ARG A 10 -0.77 -11.34 -24.31
N ALA A 11 -1.24 -10.29 -23.65
CA ALA A 11 -1.87 -9.15 -24.30
C ALA A 11 -0.89 -8.42 -25.24
N ASN A 12 0.35 -8.20 -24.79
CA ASN A 12 1.39 -7.58 -25.63
C ASN A 12 1.77 -8.45 -26.84
N ALA A 13 1.95 -9.76 -26.63
CA ALA A 13 2.18 -10.69 -27.73
C ALA A 13 1.03 -10.68 -28.74
N ARG A 14 -0.22 -10.61 -28.25
CA ARG A 14 -1.40 -10.54 -29.11
C ARG A 14 -1.48 -9.22 -29.87
N ILE A 15 -1.20 -8.08 -29.24
CA ILE A 15 -1.13 -6.77 -29.92
C ILE A 15 -0.10 -6.81 -31.05
N ALA A 16 1.10 -7.35 -30.79
CA ALA A 16 2.15 -7.47 -31.81
C ALA A 16 1.68 -8.31 -33.00
N MET A 17 1.08 -9.47 -32.75
CA MET A 17 0.53 -10.35 -33.79
C MET A 17 -0.56 -9.66 -34.64
N LEU A 18 -1.48 -8.93 -33.99
CA LEU A 18 -2.54 -8.20 -34.70
C LEU A 18 -1.97 -7.07 -35.57
N LYS A 19 -0.98 -6.33 -35.07
CA LYS A 19 -0.29 -5.29 -35.85
C LYS A 19 0.39 -5.88 -37.10
N SER A 20 1.14 -6.97 -36.95
CA SER A 20 1.77 -7.65 -38.09
C SER A 20 0.75 -8.15 -39.12
N ARG A 21 -0.43 -8.60 -38.67
CA ARG A 21 -1.53 -8.98 -39.57
C ARG A 21 -2.10 -7.77 -40.32
N CYS A 22 -2.33 -6.64 -39.65
CA CYS A 22 -2.76 -5.40 -40.33
C CYS A 22 -1.75 -4.99 -41.41
N ASP A 23 -0.46 -5.00 -41.08
CA ASP A 23 0.60 -4.61 -42.03
C ASP A 23 0.68 -5.54 -43.24
N LEU A 24 0.50 -6.85 -43.02
CA LEU A 24 0.43 -7.82 -44.12
C LEU A 24 -0.79 -7.57 -45.01
N MET A 25 -1.96 -7.27 -44.43
CA MET A 25 -3.17 -7.00 -45.19
C MET A 25 -3.03 -5.72 -46.01
N ARG A 26 -2.51 -4.63 -45.42
CA ARG A 26 -2.23 -3.38 -46.13
C ARG A 26 -1.31 -3.56 -47.33
N ARG A 27 -0.31 -4.43 -47.23
CA ARG A 27 0.62 -4.76 -48.34
C ARG A 27 -0.01 -5.63 -49.43
N ARG A 28 -1.08 -6.36 -49.13
CA ARG A 28 -1.72 -7.31 -50.05
C ARG A 28 -2.93 -6.73 -50.79
N VAL A 29 -3.37 -5.52 -50.47
CA VAL A 29 -4.43 -4.83 -51.21
C VAL A 29 -3.85 -4.32 -52.54
N ALA A 30 -3.84 -5.17 -53.56
CA ALA A 30 -3.50 -4.82 -54.94
C ALA A 30 -4.72 -4.90 -55.87
N ASP A 31 -5.81 -5.54 -55.42
CA ASP A 31 -7.04 -5.75 -56.19
C ASP A 31 -8.14 -4.81 -55.67
N PRO A 32 -8.63 -3.85 -56.48
CA PRO A 32 -9.64 -2.88 -56.07
C PRO A 32 -10.98 -3.50 -55.66
N TYR A 33 -11.32 -4.70 -56.16
CA TYR A 33 -12.54 -5.41 -55.75
C TYR A 33 -12.43 -6.06 -54.37
N LYS A 34 -11.20 -6.31 -53.89
CA LYS A 34 -10.93 -6.87 -52.54
C LYS A 34 -10.50 -5.80 -51.54
N ALA A 35 -10.21 -4.59 -52.01
CA ALA A 35 -9.77 -3.46 -51.20
C ALA A 35 -10.78 -3.08 -50.11
N ALA A 36 -12.06 -2.91 -50.49
CA ALA A 36 -13.11 -2.55 -49.54
C ALA A 36 -13.31 -3.60 -48.43
N ALA A 37 -13.24 -4.89 -48.76
CA ALA A 37 -13.35 -5.96 -47.76
C ALA A 37 -12.11 -6.03 -46.85
N ALA A 38 -10.93 -5.74 -47.40
CA ALA A 38 -9.69 -5.70 -46.63
C ALA A 38 -9.64 -4.49 -45.68
N GLU A 39 -10.13 -3.33 -46.09
CA GLU A 39 -10.25 -2.13 -45.24
C GLU A 39 -11.14 -2.38 -44.03
N ILE A 40 -12.34 -2.95 -44.23
CA ILE A 40 -13.25 -3.29 -43.12
C ILE A 40 -12.58 -4.24 -42.11
N GLU A 41 -11.80 -5.21 -42.59
CA GLU A 41 -11.08 -6.13 -41.71
C GLU A 41 -9.92 -5.45 -40.99
N ILE A 42 -9.19 -4.54 -41.65
CA ILE A 42 -8.14 -3.72 -41.03
C ILE A 42 -8.73 -2.86 -39.91
N ASP A 43 -9.84 -2.19 -40.15
CA ASP A 43 -10.53 -1.35 -39.15
C ASP A 43 -10.93 -2.16 -37.91
N ARG A 44 -11.48 -3.37 -38.11
CA ARG A 44 -11.82 -4.28 -37.01
C ARG A 44 -10.60 -4.67 -36.19
N LEU A 45 -9.48 -4.98 -36.85
CA LEU A 45 -8.24 -5.33 -36.18
C LEU A 45 -7.67 -4.14 -35.40
N GLU A 46 -7.76 -2.92 -35.94
CA GLU A 46 -7.32 -1.69 -35.29
C GLU A 46 -8.14 -1.36 -34.04
N ILE A 47 -9.47 -1.49 -34.10
CA ILE A 47 -10.35 -1.36 -32.93
C ILE A 47 -9.90 -2.34 -31.85
N ARG A 48 -9.64 -3.60 -32.23
CA ARG A 48 -9.22 -4.63 -31.28
C ARG A 48 -7.84 -4.35 -30.68
N ILE A 49 -6.92 -3.82 -31.46
CA ILE A 49 -5.60 -3.37 -30.99
C ILE A 49 -5.76 -2.21 -29.99
N ALA A 50 -6.63 -1.25 -30.29
CA ALA A 50 -6.88 -0.10 -29.42
C ALA A 50 -7.46 -0.53 -28.06
N GLU A 51 -8.44 -1.44 -28.06
CA GLU A 51 -9.00 -2.03 -26.84
C GLU A 51 -7.93 -2.71 -25.97
N LEU A 52 -7.12 -3.59 -26.56
CA LEU A 52 -6.05 -4.29 -25.82
C LEU A 52 -4.99 -3.32 -25.32
N THR A 53 -4.62 -2.32 -26.11
CA THR A 53 -3.66 -1.28 -25.72
C THR A 53 -4.17 -0.47 -24.53
N ASN A 54 -5.46 -0.13 -24.50
CA ASN A 54 -6.06 0.57 -23.36
C ASN A 54 -6.04 -0.29 -22.08
N GLN A 55 -6.27 -1.60 -22.19
CA GLN A 55 -6.17 -2.51 -21.05
C GLN A 55 -4.73 -2.65 -20.54
N VAL A 56 -3.75 -2.72 -21.45
CA VAL A 56 -2.32 -2.74 -21.11
C VAL A 56 -1.91 -1.45 -20.39
N ARG A 57 -2.35 -0.27 -20.88
CA ARG A 57 -2.11 1.02 -20.21
C ARG A 57 -2.78 1.11 -18.84
N ALA A 58 -4.00 0.58 -18.70
CA ALA A 58 -4.69 0.54 -17.42
C ALA A 58 -3.93 -0.31 -16.39
N TYR A 59 -3.45 -1.49 -16.79
CA TYR A 59 -2.60 -2.34 -15.96
C TYR A 59 -1.30 -1.63 -15.57
N TYR A 60 -0.62 -1.01 -16.53
CA TYR A 60 0.64 -0.31 -16.28
C TYR A 60 0.47 0.86 -15.30
N ARG A 61 -0.63 1.63 -15.36
CA ARG A 61 -0.93 2.70 -14.38
C ARG A 61 -1.03 2.22 -12.94
N VAL A 62 -1.44 0.96 -12.72
CA VAL A 62 -1.53 0.37 -11.38
C VAL A 62 -0.19 -0.20 -10.93
N VAL A 63 0.58 -0.79 -11.85
CA VAL A 63 1.88 -1.41 -11.55
C VAL A 63 2.99 -0.37 -11.43
N ASP A 64 2.88 0.76 -12.14
CA ASP A 64 3.85 1.84 -12.07
C ASP A 64 3.78 2.54 -10.71
N ARG A 65 4.67 2.11 -9.81
CA ARG A 65 4.82 2.67 -8.46
C ARG A 65 5.16 4.15 -8.47
N SER A 66 5.68 4.70 -9.57
CA SER A 66 5.94 6.14 -9.70
C SER A 66 4.65 6.95 -9.91
N ALA A 67 3.64 6.36 -10.55
CA ALA A 67 2.31 6.96 -10.72
C ALA A 67 1.54 7.05 -9.39
N VAL A 68 1.85 6.17 -8.43
CA VAL A 68 1.32 6.26 -7.04
C VAL A 68 1.88 7.48 -6.33
N VAL A 69 3.15 7.85 -6.58
CA VAL A 69 3.78 9.04 -5.98
C VAL A 69 3.24 10.34 -6.58
N GLN A 70 3.00 10.37 -7.90
CA GLN A 70 2.45 11.55 -8.57
C GLN A 70 0.95 11.77 -8.32
N ASN A 71 0.20 10.70 -8.01
CA ASN A 71 -1.22 10.78 -7.67
C ASN A 71 -1.47 10.75 -6.14
N MET A 72 -0.46 10.98 -5.31
CA MET A 72 -0.70 11.23 -3.88
C MET A 72 -1.47 12.54 -3.76
N SER A 73 -2.79 12.44 -3.57
CA SER A 73 -3.64 13.59 -3.31
C SER A 73 -3.11 14.37 -2.10
N ALA A 74 -3.40 15.68 -2.06
CA ALA A 74 -3.10 16.51 -0.90
C ALA A 74 -3.60 15.90 0.42
N SER A 75 -4.67 15.09 0.37
CA SER A 75 -5.19 14.34 1.51
C SER A 75 -4.27 13.23 2.02
N PHE A 76 -3.47 12.59 1.16
CA PHE A 76 -2.48 11.60 1.58
C PHE A 76 -1.28 12.27 2.25
N THR A 77 -0.77 13.36 1.67
CA THR A 77 0.29 14.17 2.28
C THR A 77 -0.15 14.69 3.65
N GLN A 78 -1.38 15.21 3.76
CA GLN A 78 -1.94 15.63 5.04
C GLN A 78 -2.07 14.45 6.02
N ALA A 79 -2.53 13.29 5.54
CA ALA A 79 -2.62 12.09 6.37
C ALA A 79 -1.27 11.63 6.93
N LEU A 80 -0.17 11.82 6.18
CA LEU A 80 1.19 11.55 6.66
C LEU A 80 1.64 12.58 7.72
N ILE A 81 1.36 13.87 7.49
CA ILE A 81 1.67 14.95 8.43
C ILE A 81 0.95 14.75 9.77
N ASP A 82 -0.26 14.19 9.74
CA ASP A 82 -1.09 13.99 10.93
C ASP A 82 -0.70 12.74 11.74
N ILE A 83 0.16 11.85 11.23
CA ILE A 83 0.53 10.58 11.91
C ILE A 83 0.97 10.81 13.35
N PRO A 84 1.93 11.72 13.66
CA PRO A 84 2.39 11.94 15.03
C PRO A 84 1.26 12.32 15.99
N THR A 85 0.40 13.24 15.56
CA THR A 85 -0.75 13.70 16.35
C THR A 85 -1.71 12.54 16.61
N ARG A 86 -2.03 11.76 15.58
CA ARG A 86 -2.93 10.60 15.69
C ARG A 86 -2.39 9.52 16.63
N LEU A 87 -1.08 9.29 16.68
CA LEU A 87 -0.48 8.33 17.61
C LEU A 87 -0.61 8.80 19.06
N ILE A 88 -0.35 10.08 19.33
CA ILE A 88 -0.49 10.66 20.67
C ILE A 88 -1.95 10.63 21.11
N GLU A 89 -2.88 11.06 20.26
CA GLU A 89 -4.32 11.01 20.53
C GLU A 89 -4.80 9.58 20.79
N ARG A 90 -4.33 8.61 19.99
CA ARG A 90 -4.66 7.20 20.18
C ARG A 90 -4.16 6.70 21.53
N ARG A 91 -2.92 7.03 21.92
CA ARG A 91 -2.39 6.71 23.26
C ARG A 91 -3.28 7.28 24.37
N ILE A 92 -3.67 8.54 24.25
CA ILE A 92 -4.55 9.21 25.23
C ILE A 92 -5.91 8.53 25.27
N ARG A 93 -6.49 8.19 24.11
CA ARG A 93 -7.80 7.54 23.99
C ARG A 93 -7.81 6.14 24.60
N VAL A 94 -6.73 5.38 24.45
CA VAL A 94 -6.58 4.11 25.16
C VAL A 94 -6.21 4.30 26.63
N GLY A 95 -6.04 5.53 27.13
CA GLY A 95 -5.78 5.83 28.53
C GLY A 95 -4.39 5.42 29.01
N TRP A 96 -3.43 5.29 28.09
CA TRP A 96 -2.05 4.90 28.43
C TRP A 96 -1.20 6.13 28.72
N SER A 97 -0.36 6.04 29.75
CA SER A 97 0.73 6.99 29.94
C SER A 97 1.88 6.70 28.97
N GLN A 98 2.84 7.62 28.86
CA GLN A 98 4.08 7.37 28.10
C GLN A 98 4.87 6.19 28.67
N TYR A 99 4.75 5.92 29.97
CA TYR A 99 5.37 4.76 30.60
C TYR A 99 4.72 3.45 30.13
N ASP A 100 3.40 3.41 30.02
CA ASP A 100 2.67 2.22 29.57
C ASP A 100 2.99 1.90 28.11
N LEU A 101 3.04 2.92 27.25
CA LEU A 101 3.47 2.75 25.86
C LEU A 101 4.92 2.27 25.78
N ALA A 102 5.82 2.85 26.59
CA ALA A 102 7.21 2.43 26.64
C ALA A 102 7.33 0.95 27.05
N LYS A 103 6.61 0.53 28.10
CA LYS A 103 6.57 -0.87 28.55
C LYS A 103 6.06 -1.80 27.46
N ALA A 104 4.96 -1.45 26.79
CA ALA A 104 4.37 -2.25 25.73
C ALA A 104 5.28 -2.36 24.49
N CYS A 105 6.01 -1.29 24.15
CA CYS A 105 6.95 -1.27 23.04
C CYS A 105 8.35 -1.81 23.39
N GLY A 106 8.61 -2.17 24.65
CA GLY A 106 9.94 -2.58 25.12
C GLY A 106 10.97 -1.46 25.02
N GLN A 107 10.57 -0.23 25.33
CA GLN A 107 11.39 0.98 25.30
C GLN A 107 11.43 1.65 26.68
N THR A 108 12.31 2.62 26.86
CA THR A 108 12.33 3.45 28.08
C THR A 108 11.32 4.59 27.95
N ARG A 109 10.80 5.08 29.08
CA ARG A 109 9.88 6.23 29.12
C ARG A 109 10.52 7.48 28.50
N GLN A 110 11.82 7.68 28.70
CA GLN A 110 12.57 8.81 28.15
C GLN A 110 12.58 8.77 26.62
N VAL A 111 12.77 7.60 26.03
CA VAL A 111 12.73 7.41 24.57
C VAL A 111 11.36 7.77 24.00
N ILE A 112 10.27 7.23 24.58
CA ILE A 112 8.90 7.55 24.14
C ILE A 112 8.59 9.04 24.35
N SER A 113 9.01 9.63 25.48
CA SER A 113 8.86 11.07 25.71
C SER A 113 9.64 11.89 24.69
N GLY A 114 10.84 11.45 24.29
CA GLY A 114 11.63 12.07 23.24
C GLY A 114 10.92 12.04 21.90
N TYR A 115 10.37 10.87 21.53
CA TYR A 115 9.59 10.70 20.31
C TYR A 115 8.35 11.58 20.28
N GLU A 116 7.56 11.63 21.35
CA GLU A 116 6.36 12.48 21.38
C GLU A 116 6.72 13.97 21.34
N ARG A 117 7.79 14.40 22.02
CA ARG A 117 8.26 15.80 21.98
C ARG A 117 8.74 16.22 20.60
N SER A 118 9.45 15.33 19.89
CA SER A 118 9.90 15.58 18.53
C SER A 118 8.82 15.33 17.47
N ARG A 119 7.58 15.02 17.87
CA ARG A 119 6.50 14.57 16.99
C ARG A 119 6.97 13.45 16.04
N TYR A 120 7.79 12.54 16.56
CA TYR A 120 8.35 11.40 15.86
C TYR A 120 9.16 11.74 14.59
N ALA A 121 9.62 12.99 14.43
CA ALA A 121 10.26 13.46 13.20
C ALA A 121 11.49 12.65 12.77
N SER A 122 12.28 12.16 13.73
CA SER A 122 13.49 11.35 13.50
C SER A 122 13.28 9.85 13.74
N VAL A 123 12.05 9.41 13.92
CA VAL A 123 11.74 8.00 14.23
C VAL A 123 11.62 7.21 12.94
N SER A 124 12.26 6.05 12.88
CA SER A 124 12.19 5.19 11.70
C SER A 124 10.74 4.74 11.43
N LEU A 125 10.38 4.62 10.15
CA LEU A 125 9.02 4.18 9.76
C LEU A 125 8.66 2.82 10.36
N LYS A 126 9.62 1.90 10.43
CA LYS A 126 9.46 0.59 11.09
C LYS A 126 9.02 0.75 12.54
N ARG A 127 9.62 1.70 13.27
CA ARG A 127 9.30 1.99 14.67
C ARG A 127 7.91 2.64 14.81
N LEU A 128 7.57 3.57 13.92
CA LEU A 128 6.22 4.16 13.86
C LEU A 128 5.14 3.10 13.67
N ILE A 129 5.33 2.16 12.74
CA ILE A 129 4.41 1.05 12.49
C ILE A 129 4.28 0.17 13.75
N ALA A 130 5.38 -0.14 14.42
CA ALA A 130 5.35 -0.94 15.65
C ALA A 130 4.55 -0.24 16.77
N ILE A 131 4.74 1.08 16.94
CA ILE A 131 4.00 1.87 17.93
C ILE A 131 2.50 1.93 17.58
N ASP A 132 2.16 2.18 16.31
CA ASP A 132 0.76 2.18 15.84
C ASP A 132 0.09 0.82 16.07
N PHE A 133 0.80 -0.27 15.75
CA PHE A 133 0.29 -1.63 15.93
C PHE A 133 -0.05 -1.94 17.39
N VAL A 134 0.85 -1.59 18.32
CA VAL A 134 0.61 -1.79 19.76
C VAL A 134 -0.60 -0.97 20.23
N LEU A 135 -0.66 0.30 19.85
CA LEU A 135 -1.75 1.19 20.24
C LEU A 135 -3.10 0.77 19.64
N ARG A 136 -3.13 0.32 18.38
CA ARG A 136 -4.33 -0.22 17.73
C ARG A 136 -4.80 -1.50 18.39
N THR A 137 -3.89 -2.40 18.73
CA THR A 137 -4.24 -3.66 19.38
C THR A 137 -4.87 -3.41 20.74
N GLU A 138 -4.34 -2.46 21.51
CA GLU A 138 -4.95 -2.06 22.77
C GLU A 138 -6.29 -1.34 22.57
N GLU A 139 -6.42 -0.49 21.56
CA GLU A 139 -7.71 0.14 21.23
C GLU A 139 -8.76 -0.94 20.91
N ILE A 140 -8.44 -1.90 20.05
CA ILE A 140 -9.33 -3.02 19.74
C ILE A 140 -9.66 -3.82 21.00
N ARG A 141 -8.70 -4.05 21.90
CA ARG A 141 -8.96 -4.77 23.17
C ARG A 141 -9.92 -4.00 24.06
N ARG A 142 -9.69 -2.70 24.30
CA ARG A 142 -10.50 -1.87 25.21
C ARG A 142 -11.87 -1.50 24.66
N PHE A 143 -11.96 -1.26 23.37
CA PHE A 143 -13.21 -0.86 22.71
C PHE A 143 -13.98 -2.06 22.16
N GLY A 144 -13.30 -3.14 21.78
CA GLY A 144 -13.92 -4.42 21.46
C GLY A 144 -14.51 -5.12 22.68
N ALA A 145 -13.89 -5.00 23.87
CA ALA A 145 -14.46 -5.51 25.12
C ALA A 145 -15.74 -4.76 25.55
N ARG A 146 -15.80 -3.44 25.32
CA ARG A 146 -17.02 -2.64 25.57
C ARG A 146 -18.21 -3.03 24.68
N GLY A 147 -17.96 -3.66 23.52
CA GLY A 147 -19.00 -4.27 22.69
C GLY A 147 -19.55 -5.58 23.27
N LYS A 148 -18.70 -6.36 23.97
CA LYS A 148 -19.11 -7.63 24.60
C LYS A 148 -19.92 -7.44 25.89
N GLU A 149 -19.65 -6.36 26.62
CA GLU A 149 -20.41 -6.01 27.84
C GLU A 149 -21.87 -5.68 27.54
N LYS A 150 -22.19 -5.22 26.31
CA LYS A 150 -23.58 -5.04 25.83
C LYS A 150 -24.22 -6.31 25.26
N LEU A 151 -23.49 -7.42 25.13
CA LEU A 151 -23.93 -8.64 24.45
C LEU A 151 -23.83 -9.91 25.32
N GLY A 152 -23.49 -9.80 26.61
CA GLY A 152 -23.61 -10.92 27.55
C GLY A 152 -22.88 -12.19 27.12
N MET A 153 -21.63 -12.07 26.64
CA MET A 153 -20.79 -13.22 26.34
C MET A 153 -19.47 -13.11 27.09
N ASP A 154 -19.49 -13.59 28.33
CA ASP A 154 -18.30 -13.89 29.10
C ASP A 154 -17.64 -15.18 28.61
N ALA A 155 -16.33 -15.25 28.88
CA ALA A 155 -15.40 -16.35 28.71
C ALA A 155 -14.71 -16.48 27.34
N ILE A 156 -13.45 -16.92 27.45
CA ILE A 156 -12.46 -17.16 26.40
C ILE A 156 -11.79 -15.89 25.90
N LEU A 157 -10.77 -15.41 26.61
CA LEU A 157 -9.43 -15.23 26.06
C LEU A 157 -8.46 -14.96 27.22
N GLY A 158 -7.55 -15.91 27.43
CA GLY A 158 -6.52 -15.90 28.45
C GLY A 158 -5.62 -14.66 28.36
N SER A 159 -5.19 -14.23 29.54
CA SER A 159 -4.35 -13.08 29.81
C SER A 159 -2.88 -13.38 29.49
N ASP A 160 -2.53 -13.52 28.21
CA ASP A 160 -1.12 -13.62 27.84
C ASP A 160 -0.61 -12.28 27.28
N GLY A 161 0.41 -11.75 27.94
CA GLY A 161 1.01 -10.45 27.66
C GLY A 161 1.48 -10.36 26.21
N ILE A 162 0.97 -9.36 25.49
CA ILE A 162 1.37 -9.07 24.12
C ILE A 162 2.80 -8.51 24.14
N ALA A 163 3.77 -9.36 23.82
CA ALA A 163 5.12 -8.93 23.49
C ALA A 163 5.10 -8.27 22.10
N CYS A 164 5.63 -7.05 22.02
CA CYS A 164 5.85 -6.36 20.75
C CYS A 164 6.67 -7.26 19.80
N PRO A 165 6.24 -7.53 18.56
CA PRO A 165 6.90 -8.49 17.66
C PRO A 165 8.29 -8.06 17.19
N PHE A 166 8.73 -6.83 17.52
CA PHE A 166 10.00 -6.25 17.08
C PHE A 166 11.00 -6.03 18.22
N ARG A 167 10.99 -6.91 19.23
CA ARG A 167 11.73 -6.75 20.50
C ARG A 167 13.27 -6.80 20.39
N ALA A 168 13.84 -7.05 19.23
CA ALA A 168 15.30 -7.09 19.04
C ALA A 168 15.69 -6.45 17.71
N ALA A 169 16.57 -5.44 17.75
CA ALA A 169 17.55 -5.07 16.69
C ALA A 169 17.94 -3.57 16.61
N ASP A 170 17.72 -2.73 17.63
CA ASP A 170 18.18 -1.31 17.58
C ASP A 170 19.08 -0.97 18.79
N GLN A 171 20.15 -1.74 19.03
CA GLN A 171 21.25 -1.34 19.93
C GLN A 171 22.51 -0.85 19.20
N ASP A 172 22.54 -0.88 17.87
CA ASP A 172 23.73 -0.52 17.12
C ASP A 172 23.53 0.81 16.39
N PHE A 173 23.49 1.93 17.10
CA PHE A 173 23.83 3.25 16.54
C PHE A 173 24.04 4.29 17.66
N GLU A 174 24.87 3.98 18.67
CA GLU A 174 25.55 5.03 19.43
C GLU A 174 26.84 5.39 18.69
N GLY A 175 26.88 6.63 18.20
CA GLY A 175 28.03 7.20 17.52
C GLY A 175 29.26 7.15 18.41
N LYS A 176 30.26 6.41 17.95
CA LYS A 176 31.66 6.74 18.23
C LYS A 176 32.05 7.85 17.27
N ASP A 177 31.86 9.09 17.69
CA ASP A 177 32.76 10.17 17.25
C ASP A 177 33.77 10.38 18.38
N GLU A 178 34.96 9.84 18.13
CA GLU A 178 36.16 10.03 18.91
C GLU A 178 36.76 11.42 18.57
N ARG A 179 37.06 12.19 19.63
CA ARG A 179 38.11 13.23 19.77
C ARG A 179 38.28 14.31 18.71
#